data_AF-A0A849DWA3-F1
#
_entry.id   AF-A0A849DWA3-F1
#
_cell.length_a   1.000
_cell.length_b   1.000
_cell.length_c   1.000
_cell.angle_alpha   90.00
_cell.angle_beta   90.00
_cell.angle_gamma   90.00
#
_symmetry.space_group_name_H-M   'P 1'
#
loop_
_entity.id
_entity.type
_entity.pdbx_description
1 polymer ?
#
loop_
_entity_poly.entity_id
_entity_poly.type
_entity_poly.pdbx_seq_one_letter_code
_entity_poly.pdbx_strand_id
1 'polypeptide(L)'
;MNTASSVALSADETHDLLLMREEEKLARDVYAAMNEVYSQRIFVNIPRAEQHHMDAVLGLLNAHGLADPAKEKPGAFGNKELQKLYNQLVKRGIKSREEAFLVGAFVEELDIQDLIESMKRTSNKDILAVYENLLGGSKRHLNAFVRNYEAASGQTYKAQRMSQTDVNAILGR
;
A
#
# COMPACT_ATOMS: atom_id res chain seq x y z
N MET A 1 9.66 -0.42 -37.09
CA MET A 1 10.35 -0.89 -35.88
C MET A 1 10.58 0.33 -35.01
N ASN A 2 9.75 0.52 -33.98
CA ASN A 2 9.86 1.68 -33.09
C ASN A 2 10.75 1.25 -31.92
N THR A 3 12.01 1.64 -31.94
CA THR A 3 12.93 1.42 -30.83
C THR A 3 12.54 2.38 -29.73
N ALA A 4 11.66 1.94 -28.82
CA ALA A 4 11.52 2.59 -27.54
C ALA A 4 12.88 2.49 -26.84
N SER A 5 13.60 3.61 -26.74
CA SER A 5 14.79 3.68 -25.92
C SER A 5 14.39 3.41 -24.48
N SER A 6 14.55 2.17 -24.01
CA SER A 6 14.44 1.85 -22.59
C SER A 6 15.65 2.50 -21.90
N VAL A 7 15.46 3.70 -21.36
CA VAL A 7 16.43 4.27 -20.42
C VAL A 7 16.52 3.28 -19.27
N ALA A 8 17.74 2.82 -18.97
CA ALA A 8 17.97 1.94 -17.84
C ALA A 8 17.53 2.66 -16.56
N LEU A 9 16.79 1.96 -15.69
CA LEU A 9 16.35 2.51 -14.42
C LEU A 9 17.55 2.87 -13.56
N SER A 10 17.40 3.92 -12.75
CA SER A 10 18.33 4.21 -11.67
C SER A 10 18.27 3.12 -10.59
N ALA A 11 19.27 3.11 -9.71
CA ALA A 11 19.28 2.22 -8.56
C ALA A 11 18.08 2.51 -7.62
N ASP A 12 17.75 3.79 -7.42
CA ASP A 12 16.61 4.21 -6.60
C ASP A 12 15.28 3.77 -7.23
N GLU A 13 15.11 3.97 -8.54
CA GLU A 13 13.90 3.52 -9.26
C GLU A 13 13.71 2.01 -9.18
N THR A 14 14.81 1.25 -9.35
CA THR A 14 14.77 -0.21 -9.24
C THR A 14 14.40 -0.65 -7.83
N HIS A 15 15.02 -0.05 -6.81
CA HIS A 15 14.73 -0.33 -5.42
C HIS A 15 13.26 -0.03 -5.08
N ASP A 16 12.78 1.15 -5.47
CA ASP A 16 11.44 1.63 -5.15
C ASP A 16 10.36 0.76 -5.82
N LEU A 17 10.54 0.35 -7.07
CA LEU A 17 9.59 -0.54 -7.74
C LEU A 17 9.51 -1.92 -7.07
N LEU A 18 10.65 -2.47 -6.68
CA LEU A 18 10.70 -3.77 -5.99
C LEU A 18 10.04 -3.70 -4.61
N LEU A 19 10.28 -2.61 -3.88
CA LEU A 19 9.67 -2.38 -2.57
C LEU A 19 8.15 -2.18 -2.71
N MET A 20 7.73 -1.28 -3.60
CA MET A 20 6.31 -0.96 -3.82
C MET A 20 5.51 -2.19 -4.25
N ARG A 21 6.10 -3.08 -5.06
CA ARG A 21 5.48 -4.36 -5.43
C ARG A 21 5.14 -5.23 -4.20
N GLU A 22 6.01 -5.27 -3.21
CA GLU A 22 5.77 -6.03 -1.98
C GLU A 22 4.94 -5.24 -0.94
N GLU A 23 4.94 -3.91 -0.96
CA GLU A 23 4.10 -3.06 -0.10
C GLU A 23 2.61 -3.16 -0.49
N GLU A 24 2.28 -3.12 -1.78
CA GLU A 24 0.90 -3.35 -2.26
C GLU A 24 0.42 -4.77 -1.89
N LYS A 25 1.34 -5.75 -1.94
CA LYS A 25 1.07 -7.11 -1.46
C LYS A 25 0.85 -7.15 0.04
N LEU A 26 1.60 -6.36 0.82
CA LEU A 26 1.42 -6.23 2.26
C LEU A 26 0.01 -5.74 2.56
N ALA A 27 -0.45 -4.68 1.90
CA ALA A 27 -1.80 -4.15 2.04
C ALA A 27 -2.86 -5.23 1.74
N ARG A 28 -2.78 -5.83 0.55
CA ARG A 28 -3.70 -6.90 0.12
C ARG A 28 -3.78 -8.03 1.16
N ASP A 29 -2.64 -8.56 1.57
CA ASP A 29 -2.58 -9.75 2.43
C ASP A 29 -3.00 -9.43 3.87
N VAL A 30 -2.66 -8.24 4.41
CA VAL A 30 -3.14 -7.81 5.72
C VAL A 30 -4.67 -7.68 5.71
N TYR A 31 -5.25 -7.10 4.67
CA TYR A 31 -6.70 -6.92 4.58
C TYR A 31 -7.43 -8.24 4.40
N ALA A 32 -6.87 -9.16 3.61
CA ALA A 32 -7.39 -10.52 3.50
C ALA A 32 -7.41 -11.23 4.86
N ALA A 33 -6.33 -11.14 5.64
CA ALA A 33 -6.27 -11.71 6.99
C ALA A 33 -7.30 -11.07 7.94
N MET A 34 -7.55 -9.76 7.84
CA MET A 34 -8.60 -9.11 8.64
C MET A 34 -10.01 -9.55 8.21
N ASN A 35 -10.22 -9.81 6.92
CA ASN A 35 -11.50 -10.27 6.41
C ASN A 35 -11.89 -11.64 6.97
N GLU A 36 -10.93 -12.56 7.12
CA GLU A 36 -11.15 -13.88 7.74
C GLU A 36 -11.68 -13.78 9.17
N VAL A 37 -11.31 -12.73 9.91
CA VAL A 37 -11.71 -12.55 11.32
C VAL A 37 -12.99 -11.72 11.46
N TYR A 38 -13.14 -10.62 10.72
CA TYR A 38 -14.21 -9.64 10.97
C TYR A 38 -15.30 -9.58 9.90
N SER A 39 -15.08 -10.18 8.72
CA SER A 39 -16.03 -10.21 7.60
C SER A 39 -16.66 -8.84 7.26
N GLN A 40 -15.86 -7.77 7.30
CA GLN A 40 -16.32 -6.42 6.99
C GLN A 40 -16.16 -6.11 5.50
N ARG A 41 -17.14 -5.42 4.92
CA ARG A 41 -17.14 -5.07 3.48
C ARG A 41 -15.88 -4.34 3.02
N ILE A 42 -15.30 -3.50 3.88
CA ILE A 42 -14.05 -2.79 3.57
C ILE A 42 -12.88 -3.75 3.33
N PHE A 43 -12.76 -4.81 4.12
CA PHE A 43 -11.74 -5.86 3.97
C PHE A 43 -12.03 -6.84 2.82
N VAL A 44 -13.19 -6.74 2.17
CA VAL A 44 -13.50 -7.48 0.93
C VAL A 44 -13.18 -6.64 -0.31
N ASN A 45 -13.48 -5.34 -0.26
CA ASN A 45 -13.39 -4.46 -1.42
C ASN A 45 -11.97 -3.96 -1.64
N ILE A 46 -11.30 -3.47 -0.59
CA ILE A 46 -9.98 -2.85 -0.73
C ILE A 46 -8.92 -3.84 -1.21
N PRO A 47 -8.81 -5.10 -0.73
CA PRO A 47 -7.80 -6.00 -1.27
C PRO A 47 -7.95 -6.30 -2.78
N ARG A 48 -9.13 -6.08 -3.38
CA ARG A 48 -9.28 -6.15 -4.85
C ARG A 48 -8.63 -4.94 -5.54
N ALA A 49 -8.72 -3.76 -4.94
CA ALA A 49 -8.00 -2.58 -5.40
C ALA A 49 -6.48 -2.78 -5.27
N GLU A 50 -6.01 -3.34 -4.15
CA GLU A 50 -4.57 -3.62 -3.97
C GLU A 50 -4.05 -4.67 -4.94
N GLN A 51 -4.89 -5.63 -5.36
CA GLN A 51 -4.50 -6.51 -6.46
C GLN A 51 -4.27 -5.74 -7.77
N HIS A 52 -5.10 -4.74 -8.08
CA HIS A 52 -4.89 -3.92 -9.25
C HIS A 52 -3.64 -3.03 -9.14
N HIS A 53 -3.33 -2.51 -7.95
CA HIS A 53 -2.08 -1.79 -7.71
C HIS A 53 -0.86 -2.69 -7.89
N MET A 54 -0.89 -3.87 -7.27
CA MET A 54 0.10 -4.94 -7.47
C MET A 54 0.33 -5.22 -8.95
N ASP A 55 -0.74 -5.41 -9.73
CA ASP A 55 -0.65 -5.71 -11.17
C ASP A 55 -0.05 -4.54 -11.97
N ALA A 56 -0.35 -3.30 -11.60
CA ALA A 56 0.23 -2.11 -12.22
C ALA A 56 1.75 -2.03 -12.00
N VAL A 57 2.22 -2.28 -10.77
CA VAL A 57 3.66 -2.29 -10.47
C VAL A 57 4.35 -3.46 -11.18
N LEU A 58 3.72 -4.64 -11.22
CA LEU A 58 4.24 -5.78 -11.99
C LEU A 58 4.40 -5.45 -13.48
N GLY A 59 3.47 -4.67 -14.05
CA GLY A 59 3.59 -4.15 -15.41
C GLY A 59 4.89 -3.36 -15.63
N LEU A 60 5.25 -2.49 -14.68
CA LEU A 60 6.51 -1.74 -14.73
C LEU A 60 7.74 -2.66 -14.57
N LEU A 61 7.71 -3.61 -13.62
CA LEU A 61 8.80 -4.57 -13.44
C LEU A 61 9.07 -5.35 -14.75
N ASN A 62 8.01 -5.86 -15.38
CA ASN A 62 8.10 -6.58 -16.64
C ASN A 62 8.62 -5.69 -17.78
N ALA A 63 8.16 -4.45 -17.88
CA ALA A 63 8.60 -3.50 -18.90
C ALA A 63 10.10 -3.18 -18.81
N HIS A 64 10.67 -3.25 -17.60
CA HIS A 64 12.08 -3.01 -17.32
C HIS A 64 12.92 -4.29 -17.13
N GLY A 65 12.34 -5.48 -17.33
CA GLY A 65 13.03 -6.76 -17.21
C GLY A 65 13.49 -7.10 -15.79
N LEU A 66 12.81 -6.55 -14.77
CA LEU A 66 13.06 -6.83 -13.36
C LEU A 66 12.32 -8.10 -12.92
N ALA A 67 12.94 -8.90 -12.07
CA ALA A 67 12.29 -10.08 -11.48
C ALA A 67 11.24 -9.65 -10.45
N ASP A 68 10.07 -10.32 -10.44
CA ASP A 68 9.03 -10.08 -9.45
C ASP A 68 9.48 -10.58 -8.05
N PRO A 69 9.58 -9.69 -7.03
CA PRO A 69 9.91 -10.09 -5.67
C PRO A 69 8.73 -10.72 -4.92
N ALA A 70 7.49 -10.52 -5.39
CA ALA A 70 6.29 -10.97 -4.69
C ALA A 70 6.19 -12.50 -4.67
N LYS A 71 6.06 -13.08 -3.47
CA LYS A 71 5.82 -14.52 -3.31
C LYS A 71 4.34 -14.86 -3.49
N GLU A 72 4.04 -15.95 -4.18
CA GLU A 72 2.66 -16.41 -4.39
C GLU A 72 1.88 -16.68 -3.09
N LYS A 73 2.56 -17.16 -2.05
CA LYS A 73 1.91 -17.51 -0.79
C LYS A 73 1.44 -16.23 -0.03
N PRO A 74 0.16 -16.16 0.38
CA PRO A 74 -0.32 -15.07 1.24
C PRO A 74 0.48 -14.96 2.53
N GLY A 75 0.81 -13.73 2.92
CA GLY A 75 1.60 -13.44 4.12
C GLY A 75 3.08 -13.81 4.03
N ALA A 76 3.56 -14.27 2.88
CA ALA A 76 4.99 -14.52 2.63
C ALA A 76 5.62 -13.37 1.82
N PHE A 77 6.76 -12.86 2.29
CA PHE A 77 7.49 -11.76 1.64
C PHE A 77 8.95 -12.13 1.40
N GLY A 78 9.53 -11.62 0.31
CA GLY A 78 10.96 -11.65 0.01
C GLY A 78 11.72 -10.70 0.93
N ASN A 79 11.22 -9.48 1.07
CA ASN A 79 11.72 -8.47 1.99
C ASN A 79 11.44 -8.86 3.45
N LYS A 80 12.52 -8.94 4.25
CA LYS A 80 12.46 -9.37 5.66
C LYS A 80 11.76 -8.35 6.56
N GLU A 81 11.89 -7.05 6.27
CA GLU A 81 11.22 -6.02 7.05
C GLU A 81 9.71 -6.03 6.78
N LEU A 82 9.29 -6.22 5.52
CA LEU A 82 7.87 -6.40 5.19
C LEU A 82 7.30 -7.68 5.78
N GLN A 83 8.06 -8.78 5.80
CA GLN A 83 7.63 -10.01 6.48
C GLN A 83 7.38 -9.79 7.97
N LYS A 84 8.28 -9.06 8.63
CA LYS A 84 8.15 -8.71 10.06
C LYS A 84 6.96 -7.78 10.28
N LEU A 85 6.79 -6.79 9.41
CA LEU A 85 5.68 -5.84 9.48
C LEU A 85 4.34 -6.55 9.30
N TYR A 86 4.19 -7.44 8.31
CA TYR A 86 3.01 -8.28 8.13
C TYR A 86 2.63 -9.01 9.43
N ASN A 87 3.60 -9.72 10.02
CA ASN A 87 3.37 -10.49 11.24
C ASN A 87 2.91 -9.58 12.41
N GLN A 88 3.48 -8.39 12.53
CA GLN A 88 3.10 -7.41 13.55
C GLN A 88 1.70 -6.85 13.32
N LEU A 89 1.38 -6.47 12.09
CA LEU A 89 0.10 -5.88 11.70
C LEU A 89 -1.04 -6.89 11.84
N VAL A 90 -0.87 -8.14 11.39
CA VAL A 90 -1.88 -9.17 11.59
C VAL A 90 -2.10 -9.43 13.08
N LYS A 91 -1.02 -9.61 13.86
CA LYS A 91 -1.14 -9.81 15.32
C LYS A 91 -1.85 -8.64 16.01
N ARG A 92 -1.67 -7.42 15.54
CA ARG A 92 -2.35 -6.23 16.06
C ARG A 92 -3.82 -6.21 15.64
N GLY A 93 -4.10 -6.37 14.36
CA GLY A 93 -5.44 -6.24 13.80
C GLY A 93 -6.41 -7.31 14.29
N ILE A 94 -5.96 -8.52 14.61
CA ILE A 94 -6.82 -9.57 15.18
C ILE A 94 -7.26 -9.32 16.64
N LYS A 95 -6.76 -8.26 17.30
CA LYS A 95 -7.13 -7.97 18.70
C LYS A 95 -8.56 -7.44 18.83
N SER A 96 -8.96 -6.55 17.93
CA SER A 96 -10.33 -6.04 17.84
C SER A 96 -10.60 -5.47 16.45
N ARG A 97 -11.89 -5.29 16.14
CA ARG A 97 -12.30 -4.69 14.86
C ARG A 97 -11.78 -3.26 14.70
N GLU A 98 -11.73 -2.50 15.79
CA GLU A 98 -11.19 -1.15 15.82
C GLU A 98 -9.68 -1.16 15.52
N GLU A 99 -8.93 -2.09 16.12
CA GLU A 99 -7.51 -2.29 15.79
C GLU A 99 -7.30 -2.71 14.33
N ALA A 100 -8.21 -3.51 13.76
CA ALA A 100 -8.16 -3.86 12.34
C ALA A 100 -8.31 -2.63 11.43
N PHE A 101 -9.23 -1.70 11.76
CA PHE A 101 -9.36 -0.45 11.01
C PHE A 101 -8.15 0.47 11.21
N LEU A 102 -7.57 0.52 12.41
CA LEU A 102 -6.32 1.25 12.65
C LEU A 102 -5.15 0.63 11.88
N VAL A 103 -5.07 -0.70 11.78
CA VAL A 103 -4.05 -1.38 10.96
C VAL A 103 -4.24 -1.03 9.49
N GLY A 104 -5.47 -1.03 8.98
CA GLY A 104 -5.78 -0.56 7.63
C GLY A 104 -5.27 0.86 7.39
N ALA A 105 -5.68 1.81 8.24
CA ALA A 105 -5.24 3.20 8.11
C ALA A 105 -3.71 3.37 8.24
N PHE A 106 -3.05 2.58 9.09
CA PHE A 106 -1.59 2.60 9.19
C PHE A 106 -0.90 2.17 7.89
N VAL A 107 -1.39 1.11 7.26
CA VAL A 107 -0.83 0.61 5.99
C VAL A 107 -0.99 1.66 4.90
N GLU A 108 -2.14 2.32 4.82
CA GLU A 108 -2.33 3.38 3.83
C GLU A 108 -1.46 4.61 4.09
N GLU A 109 -1.23 4.99 5.36
CA GLU A 109 -0.28 6.07 5.66
C GLU A 109 1.17 5.71 5.30
N LEU A 110 1.58 4.45 5.50
CA LEU A 110 2.89 3.95 5.06
C LEU A 110 3.02 4.07 3.54
N ASP A 111 2.05 3.51 2.82
CA ASP A 111 2.03 3.48 1.36
C ASP A 111 2.04 4.89 0.74
N ILE A 112 1.19 5.79 1.26
CA ILE A 112 1.16 7.20 0.84
C ILE A 112 2.51 7.88 1.04
N GLN A 113 3.15 7.66 2.20
CA GLN A 113 4.44 8.27 2.50
C GLN A 113 5.53 7.74 1.55
N ASP A 114 5.59 6.43 1.34
CA ASP A 114 6.62 5.80 0.53
C ASP A 114 6.44 6.09 -0.97
N LEU A 115 5.20 6.20 -1.46
CA LEU A 115 4.88 6.70 -2.80
C LEU A 115 5.35 8.15 -2.99
N ILE A 116 5.05 9.05 -2.05
CA ILE A 116 5.47 10.46 -2.13
C ILE A 116 7.00 10.57 -2.19
N GLU A 117 7.72 9.78 -1.39
CA GLU A 117 9.19 9.79 -1.41
C GLU A 117 9.76 9.17 -2.69
N SER A 118 9.17 8.09 -3.19
CA SER A 118 9.60 7.44 -4.43
C SER A 118 9.39 8.34 -5.65
N MET A 119 8.28 9.08 -5.70
CA MET A 119 8.00 10.07 -6.74
C MET A 119 9.02 11.22 -6.79
N LYS A 120 9.69 11.55 -5.68
CA LYS A 120 10.76 12.55 -5.66
C LYS A 120 12.08 12.04 -6.26
N ARG A 121 12.26 10.71 -6.34
CA ARG A 121 13.50 10.06 -6.81
C ARG A 121 13.45 9.66 -8.28
N THR A 122 12.32 9.81 -8.95
CA THR A 122 12.16 9.47 -10.36
C THR A 122 11.73 10.66 -11.21
N SER A 123 12.18 10.66 -12.46
CA SER A 123 11.64 11.51 -13.53
C SER A 123 11.02 10.69 -14.66
N ASN A 124 10.97 9.36 -14.50
CA ASN A 124 10.37 8.45 -15.46
C ASN A 124 8.86 8.62 -15.43
N LYS A 125 8.31 9.10 -16.55
CA LYS A 125 6.89 9.43 -16.67
C LYS A 125 5.97 8.23 -16.51
N ASP A 126 6.41 7.03 -16.90
CA ASP A 126 5.61 5.82 -16.79
C ASP A 126 5.51 5.36 -15.33
N ILE A 127 6.62 5.46 -14.57
CA ILE A 127 6.63 5.20 -13.13
C ILE A 127 5.76 6.22 -12.40
N LEU A 128 5.94 7.51 -12.70
CA LEU A 128 5.15 8.59 -12.08
C LEU A 128 3.65 8.40 -12.31
N ALA A 129 3.23 8.04 -13.52
CA ALA A 129 1.82 7.82 -13.83
C ALA A 129 1.20 6.68 -13.00
N VAL A 130 1.95 5.59 -12.78
CA VAL A 130 1.49 4.49 -11.91
C VAL A 130 1.45 4.95 -10.45
N TYR A 131 2.52 5.56 -9.94
CA TYR A 131 2.58 6.01 -8.55
C TYR A 131 1.51 7.06 -8.21
N GLU A 132 1.17 7.97 -9.12
CA GLU A 132 0.07 8.93 -8.93
C GLU A 132 -1.29 8.23 -8.80
N ASN A 133 -1.51 7.18 -9.60
CA ASN A 133 -2.74 6.40 -9.53
C ASN A 133 -2.85 5.63 -8.20
N LEU A 134 -1.77 4.95 -7.81
CA LEU A 134 -1.66 4.26 -6.51
C LEU A 134 -1.91 5.24 -5.36
N LEU A 135 -1.21 6.37 -5.34
CA LEU A 135 -1.36 7.41 -4.32
C LEU A 135 -2.80 7.91 -4.20
N GLY A 136 -3.51 8.03 -5.33
CA GLY A 136 -4.93 8.36 -5.34
C GLY A 136 -5.79 7.25 -4.71
N GLY A 137 -5.46 5.98 -4.95
CA GLY A 137 -6.06 4.80 -4.31
C GLY A 137 -5.86 4.81 -2.81
N SER A 138 -4.62 4.89 -2.36
CA SER A 138 -4.24 4.79 -0.95
C SER A 138 -4.87 5.92 -0.11
N LYS A 139 -4.96 7.14 -0.66
CA LYS A 139 -5.70 8.25 -0.02
C LYS A 139 -7.19 7.95 0.19
N ARG A 140 -7.84 7.29 -0.79
CA ARG A 140 -9.25 6.89 -0.66
C ARG A 140 -9.41 5.75 0.34
N HIS A 141 -8.49 4.79 0.36
CA HIS A 141 -8.47 3.70 1.32
C HIS A 141 -8.25 4.22 2.74
N LEU A 142 -7.31 5.14 2.95
CA LEU A 142 -7.08 5.81 4.23
C LEU A 142 -8.37 6.45 4.75
N ASN A 143 -9.05 7.24 3.91
CA ASN A 143 -10.32 7.86 4.26
C ASN A 143 -11.37 6.80 4.66
N ALA A 144 -11.46 5.70 3.92
CA ALA A 144 -12.39 4.61 4.22
C ALA A 144 -12.09 3.94 5.57
N PHE A 145 -10.83 3.62 5.86
CA PHE A 145 -10.43 3.01 7.14
C PHE A 145 -10.66 3.95 8.31
N VAL A 146 -10.28 5.22 8.16
CA VAL A 146 -10.52 6.27 9.17
C VAL A 146 -12.02 6.36 9.48
N ARG A 147 -12.88 6.48 8.47
CA ARG A 147 -14.34 6.58 8.69
C ARG A 147 -14.91 5.36 9.39
N ASN A 148 -14.44 4.16 9.05
CA ASN A 148 -14.88 2.93 9.72
C ASN A 148 -14.39 2.86 11.17
N TYR A 149 -13.15 3.28 11.44
CA TYR A 149 -12.62 3.39 12.80
C TYR A 149 -13.43 4.37 13.64
N GLU A 150 -13.66 5.58 13.14
CA GLU A 150 -14.38 6.62 13.89
C GLU A 150 -15.83 6.21 14.15
N ALA A 151 -16.49 5.59 13.17
CA ALA A 151 -17.84 5.06 13.34
C ALA A 151 -17.92 3.91 14.36
N ALA A 152 -16.92 3.03 14.39
CA ALA A 152 -16.90 1.88 15.30
C ALA A 152 -16.51 2.26 16.73
N SER A 153 -15.59 3.22 16.89
CA SER A 153 -14.99 3.58 18.19
C SER A 153 -15.63 4.82 18.84
N GLY A 154 -16.29 5.68 18.07
CA GLY A 154 -16.74 7.00 18.52
C GLY A 154 -15.60 7.99 18.79
N GLN A 155 -14.36 7.64 18.43
CA GLN A 155 -13.16 8.44 18.67
C GLN A 155 -12.62 9.03 17.37
N THR A 156 -12.07 10.24 17.43
CA THR A 156 -11.35 10.82 16.30
C THR A 156 -10.07 10.03 16.01
N TYR A 157 -9.85 9.73 14.73
CA TYR A 157 -8.63 9.08 14.28
C TYR A 157 -7.39 9.95 14.53
N LYS A 158 -6.33 9.30 15.02
CA LYS A 158 -5.00 9.90 15.18
C LYS A 158 -4.05 9.27 14.17
N ALA A 159 -3.34 10.10 13.42
CA ALA A 159 -2.31 9.66 12.50
C ALA A 159 -1.27 8.79 13.21
N GLN A 160 -0.84 7.73 12.55
CA GLN A 160 0.03 6.70 13.15
C GLN A 160 1.44 6.71 12.58
N ARG A 161 1.61 7.28 11.39
CA ARG A 161 2.86 7.27 10.62
C ARG A 161 3.17 8.67 10.07
N MET A 162 2.20 9.28 9.39
CA MET A 162 2.30 10.63 8.85
C MET A 162 2.00 11.68 9.92
N SER A 163 2.24 12.95 9.62
CA SER A 163 1.80 14.03 10.50
C SER A 163 0.28 14.12 10.53
N GLN A 164 -0.30 14.53 11.67
CA GLN A 164 -1.74 14.72 11.75
C GLN A 164 -2.25 15.76 10.75
N THR A 165 -1.45 16.79 10.46
CA THR A 165 -1.78 17.83 9.48
C THR A 165 -1.92 17.26 8.07
N ASP A 166 -0.99 16.40 7.64
CA ASP A 166 -1.03 15.81 6.31
C ASP A 166 -2.20 14.83 6.17
N VAL A 167 -2.45 14.01 7.21
CA VAL A 167 -3.62 13.13 7.25
C VAL A 167 -4.91 13.96 7.20
N ASN A 168 -5.01 15.03 7.97
CA ASN A 168 -6.16 15.93 7.96
C ASN A 168 -6.41 16.56 6.58
N ALA A 169 -5.35 16.98 5.89
CA ALA A 169 -5.45 17.47 4.52
C ALA A 169 -6.00 16.40 3.54
N ILE A 170 -5.58 15.14 3.68
CA ILE A 170 -6.12 14.01 2.89
C ILE A 170 -7.60 13.73 3.25
N LEU A 171 -7.95 13.85 4.52
CA LEU A 171 -9.31 13.62 5.00
C LEU A 171 -10.26 14.81 4.74
N GLY A 172 -9.72 15.98 4.36
CA GLY A 172 -10.49 17.19 4.07
C GLY A 172 -11.10 17.86 5.31
N ARG A 173 -10.39 17.86 6.44
CA ARG A 173 -10.87 18.43 7.72
C ARG A 173 -9.79 19.11 8.54
#